data_AF-A0A962VNC6-F1
#
_entry.id   AF-A0A962VNC6-F1
#
_cell.length_a   1.000
_cell.length_b   1.000
_cell.length_c   1.000
_cell.angle_alpha   90.00
_cell.angle_beta   90.00
_cell.angle_gamma   90.00
#
_symmetry.space_group_name_H-M   'P 1'
#
loop_
_entity.id
_entity.type
_entity.pdbx_description
1 polymer ?
#
loop_
_entity_poly.entity_id
_entity_poly.type
_entity_poly.pdbx_seq_one_letter_code
_entity_poly.pdbx_strand_id
1 'polypeptide(L)'
;TQHSQQRCVKWLELLREQARFALRADEERKLLPHGKAMRLQVGGLRGLLSLLSNSEPPPASIDNVDATLAEAEQRFGRLEDVPFSAIMREVAAYQVRRRSGRKRQP
;
A
#
# COMPACT_ATOMS: atom_id res chain seq x y z
N THR A 1 -7.12 12.43 15.18
CA THR A 1 -7.66 11.64 16.32
C THR A 1 -6.79 10.41 16.51
N GLN A 2 -6.59 9.95 17.75
CA GLN A 2 -5.69 8.83 18.09
C GLN A 2 -5.98 7.55 17.29
N HIS A 3 -7.27 7.28 17.00
CA HIS A 3 -7.73 6.11 16.24
C HIS A 3 -7.20 6.07 14.79
N SER A 4 -7.20 7.20 14.08
CA SER A 4 -6.72 7.24 12.69
C SER A 4 -5.23 6.91 12.58
N GLN A 5 -4.43 7.34 13.57
CA GLN A 5 -3.01 7.00 13.62
C GLN A 5 -2.81 5.51 13.88
N GLN A 6 -3.53 4.94 14.87
CA GLN A 6 -3.43 3.53 15.23
C GLN A 6 -3.77 2.63 14.03
N ARG A 7 -4.83 2.96 13.30
CA ARG A 7 -5.25 2.22 12.10
C ARG A 7 -4.20 2.27 11.00
N CYS A 8 -3.64 3.45 10.72
CA CYS A 8 -2.56 3.61 9.73
C CYS A 8 -1.30 2.81 10.10
N VAL A 9 -0.90 2.83 11.37
CA VAL A 9 0.26 2.08 11.86
C VAL A 9 0.03 0.58 11.73
N LYS A 10 -1.13 0.10 12.21
CA LYS A 10 -1.52 -1.31 12.10
C LYS A 10 -1.54 -1.80 10.65
N TRP A 11 -2.10 -0.99 9.75
CA TRP A 11 -2.10 -1.28 8.32
C TRP A 11 -0.68 -1.42 7.75
N LEU A 12 0.22 -0.50 8.11
CA LEU A 12 1.61 -0.53 7.66
C LEU A 12 2.35 -1.77 8.18
N GLU A 13 2.09 -2.21 9.41
CA GLU A 13 2.67 -3.43 9.98
C GLU A 13 2.21 -4.68 9.22
N LEU A 14 0.90 -4.80 8.95
CA LEU A 14 0.35 -5.91 8.18
C LEU A 14 0.94 -5.96 6.76
N LEU A 15 1.03 -4.81 6.09
CA LEU A 15 1.67 -4.75 4.77
C LEU A 15 3.13 -5.22 4.83
N ARG A 16 3.90 -4.81 5.84
CA ARG A 16 5.31 -5.23 5.99
C ARG A 16 5.44 -6.73 6.19
N GLU A 17 4.59 -7.31 7.03
CA GLU A 17 4.54 -8.74 7.28
C GLU A 17 4.22 -9.53 6.01
N GLN A 18 3.18 -9.13 5.28
CA GLN A 18 2.74 -9.82 4.07
C GLN A 18 3.69 -9.63 2.88
N ALA A 19 4.40 -8.49 2.83
CA ALA A 19 5.31 -8.16 1.75
C ALA A 19 6.73 -8.73 1.90
N ARG A 20 7.03 -9.45 3.00
CA ARG A 20 8.34 -10.10 3.23
C ARG A 20 8.81 -10.85 1.97
N PHE A 21 7.93 -11.68 1.40
CA PHE A 21 8.20 -12.42 0.17
C PHE A 21 8.08 -11.56 -1.10
N ALA A 22 7.02 -10.75 -1.21
CA ALA A 22 6.72 -9.98 -2.43
C ALA A 22 7.79 -8.93 -2.78
N LEU A 23 8.50 -8.39 -1.79
CA LEU A 23 9.50 -7.34 -1.97
C LEU A 23 10.93 -7.81 -1.80
N ARG A 24 11.17 -9.10 -1.53
CA ARG A 24 12.49 -9.63 -1.11
C ARG A 24 13.11 -8.70 -0.07
N ALA A 25 12.33 -8.41 0.97
CA ALA A 25 12.78 -7.57 2.06
C ALA A 25 13.68 -8.44 2.93
N ASP A 26 14.95 -8.05 3.04
CA ASP A 26 15.88 -8.71 3.95
C ASP A 26 15.45 -8.41 5.38
N GLU A 27 15.21 -9.46 6.19
CA GLU A 27 14.79 -9.31 7.59
C GLU A 27 15.85 -8.57 8.42
N GLU A 28 17.12 -8.65 8.04
CA GLU A 28 18.21 -7.94 8.74
C GLU A 28 18.15 -6.43 8.53
N ARG A 29 17.53 -5.97 7.43
CA ARG A 29 17.30 -4.54 7.19
C ARG A 29 15.96 -4.11 7.78
N LYS A 30 16.03 -3.53 9.00
CA LYS A 30 14.90 -2.83 9.66
C LYS A 30 14.21 -1.78 8.77
N LEU A 31 14.91 -1.24 7.75
CA LEU A 31 14.39 -0.21 6.86
C LEU A 31 14.42 -0.67 5.39
N LEU A 32 13.25 -0.62 4.75
CA LEU A 32 13.12 -0.78 3.31
C LEU A 32 13.77 0.42 2.59
N PRO A 33 14.50 0.20 1.49
CA PRO A 33 14.87 1.27 0.57
C PRO A 33 13.63 2.08 0.17
N HIS A 34 13.76 3.41 0.03
CA HIS A 34 12.63 4.32 -0.19
C HIS A 34 11.70 3.88 -1.33
N GLY A 35 12.23 3.40 -2.45
CA GLY A 35 11.43 2.88 -3.56
C GLY A 35 10.56 1.67 -3.20
N LYS A 36 11.09 0.73 -2.38
CA LYS A 36 10.30 -0.40 -1.87
C LYS A 36 9.26 0.06 -0.85
N ALA A 37 9.60 1.03 0.00
CA ALA A 37 8.64 1.62 0.95
C ALA A 37 7.47 2.30 0.24
N MET A 38 7.75 3.12 -0.79
CA MET A 38 6.73 3.76 -1.62
C MET A 38 5.84 2.74 -2.32
N ARG A 39 6.44 1.70 -2.90
CA ARG A 39 5.71 0.61 -3.56
C ARG A 39 4.81 -0.14 -2.59
N LEU A 40 5.28 -0.40 -1.37
CA LEU A 40 4.50 -1.03 -0.32
C LEU A 40 3.32 -0.14 0.12
N GLN A 41 3.59 1.11 0.46
CA GLN A 41 2.59 2.04 1.01
C GLN A 41 1.54 2.41 -0.03
N VAL A 42 1.96 2.88 -1.21
CA VAL A 42 1.02 3.33 -2.26
C VAL A 42 0.36 2.14 -2.94
N GLY A 43 1.13 1.12 -3.33
CA GLY A 43 0.55 -0.09 -3.94
C GLY A 43 -0.41 -0.81 -2.98
N GLY A 44 -0.11 -0.83 -1.68
CA GLY A 44 -0.98 -1.43 -0.68
C GLY A 44 -2.34 -0.73 -0.59
N LEU A 45 -2.34 0.60 -0.54
CA LEU A 45 -3.58 1.39 -0.49
C LEU A 45 -4.36 1.36 -1.81
N ARG A 46 -3.67 1.37 -2.97
CA ARG A 46 -4.33 1.21 -4.27
C ARG A 46 -5.00 -0.14 -4.42
N GLY A 47 -4.32 -1.21 -3.98
CA GLY A 47 -4.88 -2.56 -3.98
C GLY A 47 -6.10 -2.68 -3.06
N LEU A 48 -6.03 -2.06 -1.88
CA LEU A 48 -7.18 -2.01 -0.98
C LEU A 48 -8.37 -1.27 -1.60
N LEU A 49 -8.13 -0.09 -2.17
CA LEU A 49 -9.21 0.70 -2.77
C LEU A 49 -9.85 -0.03 -3.96
N SER A 50 -9.07 -0.73 -4.79
CA SER A 50 -9.60 -1.62 -5.84
C SER A 50 -10.52 -2.71 -5.30
N LEU A 51 -10.21 -3.32 -4.15
CA LEU A 51 -11.07 -4.33 -3.52
C LEU A 51 -12.37 -3.75 -2.98
N LEU A 52 -12.32 -2.53 -2.46
CA LEU A 52 -13.50 -1.83 -1.93
C LEU A 52 -14.43 -1.37 -3.06
N SER A 53 -13.87 -0.78 -4.12
CA SER A 53 -14.63 -0.21 -5.23
C SER A 53 -14.88 -1.19 -6.38
N ASN A 54 -14.34 -2.42 -6.31
CA ASN A 54 -14.33 -3.41 -7.40
C ASN A 54 -13.86 -2.80 -8.74
N SER A 55 -12.88 -1.90 -8.68
CA SER A 55 -12.41 -1.15 -9.85
C SER A 55 -11.11 -1.72 -10.41
N GLU A 56 -11.13 -2.01 -11.71
CA GLU A 56 -9.95 -2.30 -12.53
C GLU A 56 -9.93 -1.35 -13.74
N PRO A 57 -8.85 -0.57 -13.96
CA PRO A 57 -7.60 -0.56 -13.21
C PRO A 57 -7.70 0.13 -11.83
N PRO A 58 -6.71 -0.07 -10.94
CA PRO A 58 -6.72 0.55 -9.62
C PRO A 58 -6.74 2.08 -9.64
N PRO A 59 -7.45 2.72 -8.70
CA PRO A 59 -7.59 4.16 -8.62
C PRO A 59 -6.25 4.91 -8.68
N ALA A 60 -6.25 6.08 -9.32
CA ALA A 60 -5.04 6.87 -9.51
C ALA A 60 -4.61 7.65 -8.26
N SER A 61 -5.56 8.03 -7.40
CA SER A 61 -5.34 8.75 -6.15
C SER A 61 -5.98 8.03 -4.97
N ILE A 62 -5.48 8.32 -3.77
CA ILE A 62 -6.05 7.90 -2.49
C ILE A 62 -6.32 9.19 -1.73
N ASP A 63 -7.59 9.58 -1.66
CA ASP A 63 -7.95 10.91 -1.16
C ASP A 63 -7.97 10.95 0.37
N ASN A 64 -8.41 9.87 1.03
CA ASN A 64 -8.44 9.77 2.48
C ASN A 64 -8.09 8.36 2.95
N VAL A 65 -6.84 8.19 3.40
CA VAL A 65 -6.30 6.92 3.88
C VAL A 65 -7.09 6.36 5.06
N ASP A 66 -7.43 7.19 6.05
CA ASP A 66 -8.14 6.73 7.24
C ASP A 66 -9.56 6.25 6.90
N ALA A 67 -10.26 6.98 6.03
CA ALA A 67 -11.58 6.59 5.56
C ALA A 67 -11.53 5.27 4.77
N THR A 68 -10.54 5.09 3.88
CA THR A 68 -10.35 3.81 3.16
C THR A 68 -10.12 2.66 4.11
N LEU A 69 -9.30 2.85 5.16
CA LEU A 69 -9.05 1.80 6.15
C LEU A 69 -10.27 1.53 7.04
N ALA A 70 -11.05 2.56 7.38
CA ALA A 70 -12.30 2.40 8.12
C ALA A 70 -13.33 1.60 7.30
N GLU A 71 -13.46 1.89 6.01
CA GLU A 71 -14.33 1.16 5.10
C GLU A 71 -13.90 -0.31 4.96
N ALA A 72 -12.60 -0.58 4.94
CA ALA A 72 -12.07 -1.94 4.96
C ALA A 72 -12.46 -2.70 6.24
N GLU A 73 -12.35 -2.07 7.42
CA GLU A 73 -12.83 -2.67 8.66
C GLU A 73 -14.34 -2.94 8.61
N GLN A 74 -15.14 -2.03 8.04
CA GLN A 74 -16.58 -2.24 7.89
C GLN A 74 -16.92 -3.40 6.95
N ARG A 75 -16.17 -3.57 5.85
CA ARG A 75 -16.42 -4.61 4.84
C ARG A 75 -15.89 -5.99 5.24
N PHE A 76 -14.72 -6.05 5.85
CA PHE A 76 -14.00 -7.29 6.13
C PHE A 76 -13.94 -7.65 7.62
N GLY A 77 -14.44 -6.78 8.50
CA GLY A 77 -14.43 -6.96 9.95
C GLY A 77 -13.17 -6.37 10.60
N ARG A 78 -11.99 -6.88 10.23
CA ARG A 78 -10.69 -6.37 10.71
C ARG A 78 -9.71 -6.22 9.56
N LEU A 79 -8.68 -5.38 9.75
CA LEU A 79 -7.64 -5.19 8.74
C LEU A 79 -6.83 -6.47 8.47
N GLU A 80 -6.71 -7.37 9.46
CA GLU A 80 -6.08 -8.68 9.33
C GLU A 80 -6.82 -9.61 8.36
N ASP A 81 -8.12 -9.44 8.21
CA ASP A 81 -8.99 -10.31 7.43
C ASP A 81 -9.10 -9.86 5.96
N VAL A 82 -8.40 -8.77 5.59
CA VAL A 82 -8.37 -8.24 4.24
C VAL A 82 -7.67 -9.24 3.29
N PRO A 83 -8.13 -9.40 2.03
CA PRO A 83 -7.49 -10.26 1.02
C PRO A 83 -6.09 -9.80 0.58
N PHE A 84 -5.06 -10.00 1.42
CA PHE A 84 -3.71 -9.53 1.16
C PHE A 84 -3.07 -10.12 -0.10
N SER A 85 -3.49 -11.30 -0.56
CA SER A 85 -3.02 -11.88 -1.82
C SER A 85 -3.32 -10.98 -3.02
N ALA A 86 -4.52 -10.38 -3.08
CA ALA A 86 -4.89 -9.43 -4.13
C ALA A 86 -4.13 -8.10 -3.99
N ILE A 87 -3.95 -7.62 -2.75
CA ILE A 87 -3.21 -6.39 -2.48
C ILE A 87 -1.73 -6.53 -2.85
N MET A 88 -1.11 -7.67 -2.53
CA MET A 88 0.29 -7.92 -2.85
C MET A 88 0.55 -7.98 -4.35
N ARG A 89 -0.45 -8.37 -5.17
CA ARG A 89 -0.36 -8.27 -6.63
C ARG A 89 -0.23 -6.82 -7.09
N GLU A 90 -1.04 -5.91 -6.53
CA GLU A 90 -0.93 -4.48 -6.85
C GLU A 90 0.35 -3.86 -6.29
N VAL A 91 0.75 -4.23 -5.07
CA VAL A 91 2.08 -3.86 -4.53
C VAL A 91 3.17 -4.32 -5.49
N ALA A 92 3.08 -5.51 -6.09
CA ALA A 92 4.08 -5.99 -7.02
C ALA A 92 4.09 -5.23 -8.36
N ALA A 93 2.90 -4.90 -8.87
CA ALA A 93 2.70 -4.20 -10.13
C ALA A 93 3.03 -2.70 -10.07
N TYR A 94 2.84 -2.08 -8.90
CA TYR A 94 3.04 -0.64 -8.73
C TYR A 94 4.49 -0.22 -8.99
N GLN A 95 4.66 0.71 -9.94
CA GLN A 95 5.94 1.36 -10.20
C GLN A 95 5.87 2.82 -9.76
N VAL A 96 6.80 3.22 -8.89
CA VAL A 96 6.98 4.64 -8.56
C VAL A 96 7.28 5.38 -9.85
N ARG A 97 6.42 6.35 -10.19
CA ARG A 97 6.56 7.14 -11.41
C ARG A 97 7.96 7.77 -11.41
N ARG A 98 8.81 7.40 -12.37
CA ARG A 98 10.12 8.05 -12.53
C ARG A 98 9.83 9.52 -12.85
N ARG A 99 10.40 10.44 -12.07
CA ARG A 99 10.45 11.85 -12.48
C ARG A 99 11.07 11.85 -13.88
N SER A 100 10.34 12.32 -14.89
CA SER A 100 10.93 12.61 -16.20
C SER A 100 12.15 13.46 -15.93
N GLY A 101 13.34 12.92 -16.20
CA GLY A 101 14.59 13.65 -16.03
C GLY A 101 14.42 14.98 -16.73
N ARG A 102 14.63 16.07 -16.00
CA ARG A 102 14.73 17.40 -16.59
C ARG A 102 15.78 17.26 -17.69
N LYS A 103 15.37 17.30 -18.97
CA LYS A 103 16.32 17.39 -20.08
C LYS A 103 17.19 18.58 -19.73
N ARG A 104 18.46 18.35 -19.38
CA ARG A 104 19.47 19.40 -19.39
C ARG A 104 19.50 19.83 -20.86
N GLN A 105 18.82 20.92 -21.16
CA GLN A 105 18.96 21.58 -22.44
C GLN A 105 20.43 22.01 -22.53
N PRO A 106 21.10 21.73 -23.67
CA PRO A 106 22.50 22.08 -23.87
C PRO A 106 22.72 23.59 -23.84
#